data_AF-A0A2N2KTD8-F1
#
_entry.id   AF-A0A2N2KTD8-F1
#
_cell.length_a   1.000
_cell.length_b   1.000
_cell.length_c   1.000
_cell.angle_alpha   90.00
_cell.angle_beta   90.00
_cell.angle_gamma   90.00
#
_symmetry.space_group_name_H-M   'P 1'
#
loop_
_entity.id
_entity.type
_entity.pdbx_description
1 polymer ?
#
loop_
_entity_poly.entity_id
_entity_poly.type
_entity_poly.pdbx_seq_one_letter_code
_entity_poly.pdbx_strand_id
1 'polypeptide(L)'
;MKATRANLLGEFTGKLDGLIYYRSRQTGKLYARKQWEFRNHPQHPRFRNVQQAIFALKPSQEYIQNLKDYLWLYNKLPENDMRGVHAWTNLFNKMMYAMQKAMPETVDLSTITRRQIVEQNLPCRSLKTAIEAGLLPLVKGYDRFRAEL
;
A
#
# COMPACT_ATOMS: atom_id res chain seq x y z
N MET A 1 43.21 -14.83 23.80
CA MET A 1 42.09 -15.23 22.92
C MET A 1 41.37 -13.96 22.47
N LYS A 2 41.42 -13.59 21.19
CA LYS A 2 40.84 -12.33 20.66
C LYS A 2 39.57 -12.71 19.90
N ALA A 3 38.40 -12.40 20.47
CA ALA A 3 37.11 -12.67 19.85
C ALA A 3 36.60 -11.42 19.12
N THR A 4 36.63 -11.42 17.79
CA THR A 4 36.01 -10.39 16.95
C THR A 4 34.56 -10.79 16.67
N ARG A 5 33.59 -10.11 17.32
CA ARG A 5 32.17 -10.34 17.01
C ARG A 5 31.83 -9.65 15.68
N ALA A 6 31.65 -10.43 14.61
CA ALA A 6 31.27 -9.93 13.28
C ALA A 6 29.88 -9.24 13.25
N ASN A 7 29.01 -9.53 14.23
CA ASN A 7 27.61 -9.10 14.26
C ASN A 7 27.28 -8.17 15.45
N LEU A 8 28.20 -7.31 15.87
CA LEU A 8 28.01 -6.45 17.04
C LEU A 8 26.77 -5.53 16.93
N LEU A 9 26.38 -5.14 15.71
CA LEU A 9 25.19 -4.32 15.43
C LEU A 9 23.97 -5.13 14.97
N GLY A 10 24.09 -6.46 14.87
CA GLY A 10 23.09 -7.31 14.21
C GLY A 10 21.74 -7.37 14.92
N GLU A 11 21.72 -7.03 16.20
CA GLU A 11 20.59 -7.12 17.14
C GLU A 11 20.04 -5.75 17.55
N PHE A 12 20.68 -4.64 17.14
CA PHE A 12 20.22 -3.30 17.48
C PHE A 12 18.95 -2.94 16.69
N THR A 13 17.82 -3.10 17.35
CA THR A 13 16.52 -2.56 16.92
C THR A 13 16.04 -1.61 18.00
N GLY A 14 15.55 -0.43 17.59
CA GLY A 14 15.05 0.56 18.54
C GLY A 14 15.59 1.96 18.32
N LYS A 15 15.53 2.78 19.37
CA LYS A 15 15.87 4.20 19.35
C LYS A 15 17.12 4.43 20.19
N LEU A 16 18.12 5.11 19.64
CA LEU A 16 19.32 5.52 20.35
C LEU A 16 19.80 6.86 19.77
N ASP A 17 20.02 7.85 20.63
CA ASP A 17 20.60 9.16 20.28
C ASP A 17 19.92 9.86 19.08
N GLY A 18 18.59 9.90 19.09
CA GLY A 18 17.83 10.52 18.00
C GLY A 18 17.91 9.76 16.66
N LEU A 19 18.38 8.52 16.66
CA LEU A 19 18.37 7.60 15.52
C LEU A 19 17.44 6.42 15.78
N ILE A 20 16.83 5.90 14.71
CA ILE A 20 16.05 4.67 14.70
C ILE A 20 16.84 3.63 13.91
N TYR A 21 17.14 2.51 14.56
CA TYR A 21 17.81 1.35 13.99
C TYR A 21 16.79 0.25 13.73
N TYR A 22 16.81 -0.31 12.52
CA TYR A 22 15.96 -1.45 12.18
C TYR A 22 16.58 -2.28 11.06
N ARG A 23 16.27 -3.58 11.06
CA ARG A 23 16.66 -4.50 9.99
C ARG A 23 15.49 -4.69 9.03
N SER A 24 15.75 -4.54 7.73
CA SER A 24 14.74 -4.92 6.73
C SER A 24 14.61 -6.44 6.68
N ARG A 25 13.39 -6.94 6.82
CA ARG A 25 13.10 -8.37 6.67
C ARG A 25 13.30 -8.88 5.24
N GLN A 26 13.21 -7.99 4.25
CA GLN A 26 13.31 -8.36 2.83
C GLN A 26 14.76 -8.40 2.36
N THR A 27 15.57 -7.39 2.73
CA THR A 27 16.95 -7.28 2.25
C THR A 27 17.97 -7.79 3.26
N GLY A 28 17.57 -8.02 4.51
CA GLY A 28 18.44 -8.39 5.62
C GLY A 28 19.36 -7.26 6.11
N LYS A 29 19.34 -6.10 5.44
CA LYS A 29 20.21 -4.95 5.70
C LYS A 29 19.78 -4.20 6.97
N LEU A 30 20.77 -3.70 7.71
CA LEU A 30 20.56 -2.80 8.83
C LEU A 30 20.47 -1.36 8.31
N TYR A 31 19.44 -0.64 8.74
CA TYR A 31 19.23 0.76 8.42
C TYR A 31 19.28 1.57 9.72
N ALA A 32 19.92 2.73 9.64
CA ALA A 32 19.84 3.77 10.64
C ALA A 32 19.24 5.01 9.97
N ARG A 33 18.25 5.64 10.61
CA ARG A 33 17.67 6.90 10.14
C ARG A 33 17.47 7.87 11.29
N LYS A 34 17.46 9.17 10.99
CA LYS A 34 17.03 10.19 11.95
C LYS A 34 15.64 9.86 12.48
N GLN A 35 15.49 9.91 13.80
CA GLN A 35 14.22 9.84 14.47
C GLN A 35 13.36 11.01 13.99
N TRP A 36 12.18 10.66 13.50
CA TRP A 36 11.23 11.64 13.05
C TRP A 36 10.40 12.12 14.25
N GLU A 37 9.99 13.37 14.19
CA GLU A 37 9.08 13.98 15.15
C GLU A 37 7.77 14.30 14.44
N PHE A 38 6.65 14.09 15.13
CA PHE A 38 5.35 14.37 14.56
C PHE A 38 5.17 15.89 14.42
N ARG A 39 4.96 16.34 13.18
CA ARG A 39 4.56 17.71 12.89
C ARG A 39 3.06 17.75 12.72
N ASN A 40 2.38 18.64 13.44
CA ASN A 40 0.95 18.83 13.26
C ASN A 40 0.69 19.60 11.95
N HIS A 41 0.28 18.89 10.89
CA HIS A 41 0.00 19.47 9.58
C HIS A 41 -1.52 19.61 9.40
N PRO A 42 -2.03 20.72 8.83
CA PRO A 42 -3.47 20.94 8.65
C PRO A 42 -4.20 19.87 7.83
N GLN A 43 -3.49 19.12 6.97
CA GLN A 43 -4.08 18.05 6.16
C GLN A 43 -4.22 16.70 6.87
N HIS A 44 -3.64 16.54 8.07
CA HIS A 44 -3.70 15.27 8.82
C HIS A 44 -5.12 14.78 9.12
N PRO A 45 -6.08 15.64 9.53
CA PRO A 45 -7.46 15.21 9.74
C PRO A 45 -8.11 14.64 8.47
N ARG A 46 -7.89 15.29 7.32
CA ARG A 46 -8.41 14.81 6.03
C ARG A 46 -7.83 13.44 5.68
N PHE A 47 -6.50 13.28 5.80
CA PHE A 47 -5.85 12.00 5.54
C PHE A 47 -6.38 10.89 6.47
N ARG A 48 -6.56 11.20 7.77
CA ARG A 48 -7.15 10.27 8.74
C ARG A 48 -8.56 9.83 8.34
N ASN A 49 -9.43 10.77 7.96
CA ASN A 49 -10.81 10.48 7.57
C ASN A 49 -10.85 9.58 6.32
N VAL A 50 -10.03 9.89 5.31
CA VAL A 50 -9.90 9.06 4.10
C VAL A 50 -9.47 7.63 4.45
N GLN A 51 -8.45 7.47 5.30
CA GLN A 51 -7.98 6.15 5.69
C GLN A 51 -9.03 5.36 6.48
N GLN A 52 -9.80 6.02 7.34
CA GLN A 52 -10.91 5.41 8.07
C GLN A 52 -12.02 4.94 7.11
N ALA A 53 -12.40 5.77 6.13
CA ALA A 53 -13.41 5.42 5.13
C ALA A 53 -12.96 4.25 4.24
N ILE A 54 -11.71 4.27 3.74
CA ILE A 54 -11.14 3.17 2.95
C ILE A 54 -11.11 1.88 3.77
N PHE A 55 -10.71 1.93 5.05
CA PHE A 55 -10.69 0.75 5.92
C PHE A 55 -12.10 0.22 6.22
N ALA A 56 -13.10 1.10 6.32
CA ALA A 56 -14.49 0.73 6.55
C ALA A 56 -15.13 -0.05 5.39
N LEU A 57 -14.55 0.02 4.18
CA LEU A 57 -15.01 -0.76 3.02
C LEU A 57 -14.92 -2.28 3.24
N LYS A 58 -14.01 -2.75 4.11
CA LYS A 58 -13.82 -4.16 4.49
C LYS A 58 -13.86 -5.13 3.29
N PRO A 59 -12.84 -5.10 2.41
CA PRO A 59 -12.79 -5.96 1.25
C PRO A 59 -12.92 -7.44 1.61
N SER A 60 -13.56 -8.22 0.74
CA SER A 60 -13.71 -9.67 0.88
C SER A 60 -12.35 -10.39 0.90
N GLN A 61 -12.31 -11.59 1.49
CA GLN A 61 -11.05 -12.35 1.57
C GLN A 61 -10.50 -12.72 0.19
N GLU A 62 -11.37 -13.03 -0.77
CA GLU A 62 -11.01 -13.33 -2.15
C GLU A 62 -10.45 -12.09 -2.86
N TYR A 63 -11.04 -10.92 -2.62
CA TYR A 63 -10.51 -9.65 -3.12
C TYR A 63 -9.11 -9.35 -2.57
N ILE A 64 -8.92 -9.56 -1.27
CA ILE A 64 -7.60 -9.42 -0.62
C ILE A 64 -6.60 -10.40 -1.23
N GLN A 65 -7.00 -11.64 -1.56
CA GLN A 65 -6.12 -12.59 -2.22
C GLN A 65 -5.73 -12.13 -3.63
N ASN A 66 -6.68 -11.61 -4.42
CA ASN A 66 -6.38 -11.01 -5.72
C ASN A 66 -5.37 -9.86 -5.63
N LEU A 67 -5.51 -8.98 -4.63
CA LEU A 67 -4.54 -7.91 -4.38
C LEU A 67 -3.16 -8.44 -4.02
N LYS A 68 -3.06 -9.50 -3.20
CA LYS A 68 -1.78 -10.13 -2.85
C LYS A 68 -1.12 -10.79 -4.06
N ASP A 69 -1.89 -11.48 -4.88
CA ASP A 69 -1.38 -12.14 -6.09
C ASP A 69 -0.92 -11.11 -7.13
N TYR A 70 -1.71 -10.05 -7.31
CA TYR A 70 -1.32 -8.93 -8.16
C TYR A 70 -0.10 -8.20 -7.61
N LEU A 71 0.01 -7.98 -6.29
CA LEU A 71 1.17 -7.32 -5.67
C LEU A 71 2.49 -7.98 -6.08
N TRP A 72 2.51 -9.31 -6.14
CA TRP A 72 3.69 -10.05 -6.59
C TRP A 72 4.02 -9.81 -8.06
N LEU A 73 3.01 -9.77 -8.94
CA LEU A 73 3.19 -9.45 -10.36
C LEU A 73 3.60 -7.99 -10.57
N TYR A 74 2.97 -7.07 -9.85
CA TYR A 74 3.24 -5.64 -9.88
C TYR A 74 4.69 -5.35 -9.53
N ASN A 75 5.22 -5.98 -8.49
CA ASN A 75 6.62 -5.80 -8.06
C ASN A 75 7.64 -6.42 -9.04
N LYS A 76 7.21 -7.26 -9.97
CA LYS A 76 8.06 -7.81 -11.03
C LYS A 76 8.14 -6.93 -12.28
N LEU A 77 7.31 -5.89 -12.36
CA LEU A 77 7.36 -4.95 -13.47
C LEU A 77 8.68 -4.16 -13.42
N PRO A 78 9.39 -3.99 -14.57
CA PRO A 78 10.63 -3.23 -14.62
C PRO A 78 10.50 -1.80 -14.09
N GLU A 79 9.36 -1.15 -14.31
CA GLU A 79 9.06 0.21 -13.86
C GLU A 79 8.99 0.33 -12.33
N ASN A 80 8.76 -0.79 -11.64
CA ASN A 80 8.69 -0.87 -10.19
C ASN A 80 9.98 -1.39 -9.57
N ASP A 81 11.05 -1.57 -10.35
CA ASP A 81 12.34 -1.92 -9.79
C ASP A 81 12.78 -0.85 -8.78
N MET A 82 13.20 -1.31 -7.60
CA MET A 82 13.46 -0.48 -6.40
C MET A 82 12.29 0.34 -5.83
N ARG A 83 11.09 0.31 -6.43
CA ARG A 83 9.86 1.03 -5.97
C ARG A 83 8.71 0.08 -5.66
N GLY A 84 9.04 -1.18 -5.35
CA GLY A 84 8.08 -2.21 -5.01
C GLY A 84 7.19 -1.82 -3.82
N VAL A 85 5.97 -2.33 -3.85
CA VAL A 85 5.00 -2.16 -2.77
C VAL A 85 5.09 -3.37 -1.83
N HIS A 86 5.07 -3.13 -0.52
CA HIS A 86 5.31 -4.18 0.47
C HIS A 86 4.05 -4.86 1.02
N ALA A 87 2.88 -4.22 0.90
CA ALA A 87 1.64 -4.70 1.48
C ALA A 87 0.46 -4.47 0.53
N TRP A 88 -0.52 -5.38 0.54
CA TRP A 88 -1.74 -5.26 -0.26
C TRP A 88 -2.52 -3.98 0.07
N THR A 89 -2.47 -3.52 1.34
CA THR A 89 -3.11 -2.27 1.77
C THR A 89 -2.50 -1.03 1.13
N ASN A 90 -1.19 -1.04 0.87
CA ASN A 90 -0.52 0.06 0.17
C ASN A 90 -0.92 0.10 -1.30
N LEU A 91 -1.03 -1.08 -1.93
CA LEU A 91 -1.51 -1.20 -3.30
C LEU A 91 -2.97 -0.76 -3.41
N PHE A 92 -3.82 -1.21 -2.48
CA PHE A 92 -5.22 -0.84 -2.40
C PHE A 92 -5.36 0.68 -2.25
N ASN A 93 -4.64 1.30 -1.31
CA ASN A 93 -4.60 2.76 -1.17
C ASN A 93 -4.17 3.46 -2.47
N LYS A 94 -3.11 2.98 -3.12
CA LYS A 94 -2.62 3.56 -4.39
C LYS A 94 -3.71 3.55 -5.45
N MET A 95 -4.44 2.43 -5.59
CA MET A 95 -5.58 2.30 -6.50
C MET A 95 -6.73 3.24 -6.13
N MET A 96 -7.09 3.35 -4.85
CA MET A 96 -8.15 4.25 -4.39
C MET A 96 -7.81 5.72 -4.69
N TYR A 97 -6.57 6.16 -4.43
CA TYR A 97 -6.12 7.51 -4.77
C TYR A 97 -6.03 7.75 -6.28
N ALA A 98 -5.61 6.75 -7.06
CA ALA A 98 -5.65 6.83 -8.52
C ALA A 98 -7.09 7.01 -9.02
N MET A 99 -8.05 6.33 -8.40
CA MET A 99 -9.48 6.45 -8.72
C MET A 99 -10.02 7.86 -8.44
N GLN A 100 -9.76 8.42 -7.26
CA GLN A 100 -10.15 9.79 -6.95
C GLN A 100 -9.48 10.81 -7.89
N LYS A 101 -8.23 10.57 -8.28
CA LYS A 101 -7.54 11.44 -9.25
C LYS A 101 -8.17 11.36 -10.65
N ALA A 102 -8.60 10.17 -11.07
CA ALA A 102 -9.23 9.96 -12.37
C ALA A 102 -10.67 10.50 -12.43
N MET A 103 -11.38 10.49 -11.30
CA MET A 103 -12.79 10.90 -11.22
C MET A 103 -13.04 11.84 -10.02
N PRO A 104 -12.42 13.05 -10.00
CA PRO A 104 -12.47 13.94 -8.84
C PRO A 104 -13.87 14.48 -8.53
N GLU A 105 -14.75 14.59 -9.53
CA GLU A 105 -16.12 15.06 -9.37
C GLU A 105 -17.07 13.99 -8.80
N THR A 106 -16.73 12.71 -8.98
CA THR A 106 -17.60 11.57 -8.62
C THR A 106 -17.12 10.88 -7.34
N VAL A 107 -15.81 10.87 -7.09
CA VAL A 107 -15.20 10.09 -6.02
C VAL A 107 -14.53 11.00 -5.00
N ASP A 108 -15.10 11.08 -3.81
CA ASP A 108 -14.43 11.57 -2.62
C ASP A 108 -14.12 10.41 -1.67
N LEU A 109 -12.83 10.11 -1.48
CA LEU A 109 -12.41 9.03 -0.58
C LEU A 109 -12.72 9.30 0.89
N SER A 110 -13.04 10.54 1.28
CA SER A 110 -13.38 10.85 2.67
C SER A 110 -14.77 10.34 3.06
N THR A 111 -15.63 10.11 2.07
CA THR A 111 -17.04 9.68 2.24
C THR A 111 -17.39 8.42 1.44
N ILE A 112 -16.39 7.76 0.83
CA ILE A 112 -16.58 6.58 -0.01
C ILE A 112 -17.27 5.44 0.75
N THR A 113 -18.26 4.83 0.10
CA THR A 113 -18.99 3.68 0.66
C THR A 113 -19.03 2.50 -0.32
N ARG A 114 -19.22 1.30 0.22
CA ARG A 114 -19.40 0.08 -0.57
C ARG A 114 -20.62 0.17 -1.50
N ARG A 115 -21.72 0.78 -1.01
CA ARG A 115 -22.94 0.98 -1.79
C ARG A 115 -22.68 1.85 -3.02
N GLN A 116 -21.98 2.97 -2.84
CA GLN A 116 -21.58 3.84 -3.94
C GLN A 116 -20.75 3.09 -5.00
N ILE A 117 -19.79 2.27 -4.56
CA ILE A 117 -18.94 1.48 -5.48
C ILE A 117 -19.78 0.57 -6.38
N VAL A 118 -20.81 -0.06 -5.83
CA VAL A 118 -21.69 -0.96 -6.59
C VAL A 118 -22.67 -0.18 -7.47
N GLU A 119 -23.36 0.83 -6.92
CA GLU A 119 -24.39 1.61 -7.62
C GLU A 119 -23.81 2.41 -8.80
N GLN A 120 -22.63 3.00 -8.62
CA GLN A 120 -21.95 3.80 -9.64
C GLN A 120 -20.98 2.96 -10.49
N ASN A 121 -20.94 1.64 -10.28
CA ASN A 121 -20.03 0.71 -10.93
C ASN A 121 -18.57 1.19 -10.95
N LEU A 122 -18.08 1.66 -9.79
CA LEU A 122 -16.75 2.25 -9.69
C LEU A 122 -15.67 1.21 -10.01
N PRO A 123 -14.56 1.57 -10.69
CA PRO A 123 -13.59 0.60 -11.17
C PRO A 123 -12.89 -0.19 -10.07
N CYS A 124 -12.82 0.32 -8.84
CA CYS A 124 -12.26 -0.40 -7.68
C CYS A 124 -13.08 -1.62 -7.24
N ARG A 125 -14.29 -1.83 -7.78
CA ARG A 125 -15.17 -2.96 -7.45
C ARG A 125 -14.49 -4.31 -7.61
N SER A 126 -13.69 -4.49 -8.66
CA SER A 126 -12.81 -5.64 -8.85
C SER A 126 -11.42 -5.16 -9.26
N LEU A 127 -10.41 -5.98 -9.03
CA LEU A 127 -9.06 -5.62 -9.43
C LEU A 127 -8.89 -5.64 -10.96
N LYS A 128 -9.60 -6.54 -11.66
CA LYS A 128 -9.65 -6.56 -13.13
C LYS A 128 -10.14 -5.23 -13.69
N THR A 129 -11.29 -4.75 -13.23
CA THR A 129 -11.89 -3.49 -13.69
C THR A 129 -11.02 -2.28 -13.37
N ALA A 130 -10.31 -2.29 -12.24
CA ALA A 130 -9.38 -1.22 -11.89
C ALA A 130 -8.17 -1.15 -12.84
N ILE A 131 -7.66 -2.31 -13.26
CA ILE A 131 -6.55 -2.40 -14.23
C ILE A 131 -7.03 -1.96 -15.62
N GLU A 132 -8.22 -2.41 -16.05
CA GLU A 132 -8.83 -2.02 -17.32
C GLU A 132 -9.10 -0.50 -17.39
N ALA A 133 -9.49 0.10 -16.27
CA ALA A 133 -9.66 1.56 -16.14
C ALA A 133 -8.34 2.33 -16.02
N GLY A 134 -7.18 1.66 -16.09
CA GLY A 134 -5.86 2.29 -16.02
C GLY A 134 -5.47 2.83 -14.64
N LEU A 135 -6.19 2.44 -13.58
CA LEU A 135 -5.85 2.85 -12.20
C LEU A 135 -4.58 2.16 -11.69
N LEU A 136 -4.29 0.98 -12.22
CA LEU A 136 -3.13 0.16 -11.94
C LEU A 136 -2.50 -0.34 -13.25
N PRO A 137 -1.18 -0.57 -13.31
CA PRO A 137 -0.53 -1.11 -14.50
C PRO A 137 -1.08 -2.46 -14.94
N LEU A 138 -1.07 -2.70 -16.25
CA LEU A 138 -1.42 -4.00 -16.82
C LEU A 138 -0.37 -5.05 -16.45
N VAL A 139 -0.83 -6.24 -16.03
CA VAL A 139 0.03 -7.40 -15.76
C VAL A 139 -0.50 -8.62 -16.48
N LYS A 140 0.38 -9.57 -16.83
CA LYS A 140 -0.03 -10.81 -17.49
C LYS A 140 -1.02 -11.60 -16.63
N GLY A 141 -2.12 -12.05 -17.22
CA GLY A 141 -3.14 -12.87 -16.54
C GLY A 141 -4.04 -12.08 -15.57
N TYR A 142 -4.15 -10.75 -15.73
CA TYR A 142 -5.00 -9.92 -14.89
C TYR A 142 -6.49 -10.30 -14.93
N ASP A 143 -6.93 -10.97 -16.01
CA ASP A 143 -8.32 -11.40 -16.21
C ASP A 143 -8.89 -12.30 -15.12
N ARG A 144 -8.02 -12.95 -14.33
CA ARG A 144 -8.42 -13.82 -13.22
C ARG A 144 -8.85 -13.06 -11.96
N PHE A 145 -8.52 -11.76 -11.85
CA PHE A 145 -8.74 -10.97 -10.64
C PHE A 145 -10.17 -10.39 -10.57
N ARG A 146 -11.17 -11.29 -10.58
CA ARG A 146 -12.60 -10.94 -10.71
C ARG A 146 -13.37 -10.83 -9.39
N ALA A 147 -12.75 -11.22 -8.27
CA ALA A 147 -13.43 -11.15 -6.98
C ALA A 147 -13.82 -9.71 -6.67
N GLU A 148 -15.01 -9.53 -6.09
CA GLU A 148 -15.57 -8.22 -5.78
C GLU A 148 -15.27 -7.79 -4.36
N LEU A 149 -15.24 -6.46 -4.18
CA LEU A 149 -14.88 -5.80 -2.94
C LEU A 149 -15.82 -6.15 -1.80
#